data_AF-A0A3C1MXH5-F1
#
_entry.id   AF-A0A3C1MXH5-F1
#
_cell.length_a   1.000
_cell.length_b   1.000
_cell.length_c   1.000
_cell.angle_alpha   90.00
_cell.angle_beta   90.00
_cell.angle_gamma   90.00
#
_symmetry.space_group_name_H-M   'P 1'
#
loop_
_entity.id
_entity.type
_entity.pdbx_description
1 polymer ?
#
loop_
_entity_poly.entity_id
_entity_poly.type
_entity_poly.pdbx_seq_one_letter_code
_entity_poly.pdbx_strand_id
1 'polypeptide(L)'
;MDHYTKGFVIVVAALCALALYGMLAPFWGALAWGICLAYLLASMQSWLMRKLRGRANLSAGIITVLVPVLLAGPLLSFGAAFANQITDLATRLQQHPLRLNTSLLAQLEQNPFIGNLAEWLRNNLAATTAQIEGWLVSGAQMLLQSLVTRSGYFVLSALGTFVHFLMMLFLLFFLLRDGRQMLDRAVRLVPMEPQRKRELLKLVGDTTRAVVYGEVLTAL
;
A
#
# COMPACT_ATOMS: atom_id res chain seq x y z
N MET A 1 -29.12 -44.28 -10.49
CA MET A 1 -29.67 -42.91 -10.63
C MET A 1 -28.86 -41.91 -9.79
N ASP A 2 -28.45 -42.24 -8.56
CA ASP A 2 -27.67 -41.34 -7.66
C ASP A 2 -26.30 -40.85 -8.16
N HIS A 3 -25.57 -41.64 -8.95
CA HIS A 3 -24.24 -41.22 -9.43
C HIS A 3 -24.28 -40.07 -10.44
N TYR A 4 -25.33 -39.99 -11.26
CA TYR A 4 -25.51 -38.90 -12.23
C TYR A 4 -25.85 -37.58 -11.52
N THR A 5 -26.69 -37.62 -10.49
CA THR A 5 -27.03 -36.43 -9.69
C THR A 5 -25.81 -35.90 -8.92
N LYS A 6 -25.01 -36.79 -8.32
CA LYS A 6 -23.77 -36.39 -7.63
C LYS A 6 -22.72 -35.81 -8.60
N GLY A 7 -22.54 -36.43 -9.76
CA GLY A 7 -21.66 -35.92 -10.81
C GLY A 7 -22.09 -34.55 -11.32
N PHE A 8 -23.39 -34.37 -11.59
CA PHE A 8 -23.95 -33.09 -12.02
C PHE A 8 -23.73 -31.99 -10.97
N VAL A 9 -24.00 -32.27 -9.69
CA VAL A 9 -23.78 -31.29 -8.60
C VAL A 9 -22.30 -30.90 -8.49
N ILE A 10 -21.37 -31.85 -8.62
CA ILE A 10 -19.93 -31.56 -8.56
C ILE A 10 -19.51 -30.68 -9.74
N VAL A 11 -19.98 -30.98 -10.95
CA VAL A 11 -19.66 -30.18 -12.15
C VAL A 11 -20.22 -28.77 -12.05
N VAL A 12 -21.48 -28.63 -11.63
CA VAL A 12 -22.11 -27.31 -11.41
C VAL A 12 -21.37 -26.54 -10.31
N ALA A 13 -21.04 -27.18 -9.19
CA ALA A 13 -20.28 -26.56 -8.12
C ALA A 13 -18.88 -26.11 -8.59
N ALA A 14 -18.19 -26.92 -9.40
CA ALA A 14 -16.89 -26.57 -9.97
C ALA A 14 -16.99 -25.39 -10.94
N LEU A 15 -18.02 -25.36 -11.80
CA LEU A 15 -18.30 -24.23 -12.69
C LEU A 15 -18.61 -22.95 -11.92
N CYS A 16 -19.47 -23.04 -10.90
CA CYS A 16 -19.76 -21.92 -10.00
C CYS A 16 -18.50 -21.44 -9.28
N ALA A 17 -17.63 -22.35 -8.83
CA ALA A 17 -16.37 -22.01 -8.18
C ALA A 17 -15.39 -21.33 -9.14
N LEU A 18 -15.29 -21.79 -10.39
CA LEU A 18 -14.47 -21.17 -11.43
C LEU A 18 -14.99 -19.77 -11.81
N ALA A 19 -16.29 -19.62 -11.98
CA ALA A 19 -16.92 -18.33 -12.25
C ALA A 19 -16.69 -17.36 -11.08
N LEU A 20 -16.90 -17.84 -9.85
CA LEU A 20 -16.63 -17.07 -8.63
C LEU A 20 -15.15 -16.66 -8.54
N TYR A 21 -14.22 -17.57 -8.82
CA TYR A 21 -12.80 -17.28 -8.86
C TYR A 21 -12.46 -16.20 -9.90
N GLY A 22 -13.02 -16.28 -11.11
CA GLY A 22 -12.86 -15.26 -12.14
C GLY A 22 -13.38 -13.88 -11.71
N MET A 23 -14.50 -13.83 -11.00
CA MET A 23 -15.05 -12.58 -10.46
C MET A 23 -14.22 -12.02 -9.30
N LEU A 24 -13.62 -12.88 -8.48
CA LEU A 24 -12.76 -12.48 -7.35
C LEU A 24 -11.32 -12.18 -7.74
N ALA A 25 -10.85 -12.62 -8.91
CA ALA A 25 -9.49 -12.40 -9.40
C ALA A 25 -9.01 -10.94 -9.28
N PRO A 26 -9.77 -9.91 -9.71
CA PRO A 26 -9.34 -8.51 -9.57
C PRO A 26 -9.31 -8.02 -8.10
N PHE A 27 -9.98 -8.72 -7.19
CA PHE A 27 -10.10 -8.34 -5.78
C PHE A 27 -9.22 -9.17 -4.85
N TRP A 28 -8.38 -10.07 -5.38
CA TRP A 28 -7.55 -10.94 -4.56
C TRP A 28 -6.61 -10.16 -3.64
N GLY A 29 -6.03 -9.07 -4.15
CA GLY A 29 -5.23 -8.14 -3.33
C GLY A 29 -6.03 -7.53 -2.18
N ALA A 30 -7.25 -7.04 -2.45
CA ALA A 30 -8.11 -6.41 -1.46
C ALA A 30 -8.56 -7.42 -0.40
N LEU A 31 -8.81 -8.66 -0.82
CA LEU A 31 -9.19 -9.77 0.06
C LEU A 31 -8.02 -10.22 0.94
N ALA A 32 -6.82 -10.36 0.38
CA ALA A 32 -5.62 -10.70 1.14
C ALA A 32 -5.29 -9.63 2.19
N TRP A 33 -5.27 -8.36 1.79
CA TRP A 33 -5.08 -7.24 2.72
C TRP A 33 -6.20 -7.16 3.76
N GLY A 34 -7.45 -7.34 3.35
CA GLY A 34 -8.60 -7.38 4.26
C GLY A 34 -8.51 -8.51 5.29
N ILE A 35 -8.08 -9.71 4.90
CA ILE A 35 -7.86 -10.84 5.81
C ILE A 35 -6.72 -10.53 6.79
N CYS A 36 -5.59 -10.03 6.28
CA CYS A 36 -4.44 -9.70 7.10
C CYS A 36 -4.79 -8.65 8.16
N LEU A 37 -5.42 -7.54 7.75
CA LEU A 37 -5.89 -6.52 8.69
C LEU A 37 -6.97 -7.07 9.63
N ALA A 38 -7.93 -7.86 9.13
CA ALA A 38 -8.97 -8.44 9.99
C ALA A 38 -8.35 -9.29 11.10
N TYR A 39 -7.32 -10.06 10.75
CA TYR A 39 -6.61 -10.91 11.70
C TYR A 39 -5.81 -10.08 12.72
N LEU A 40 -5.06 -9.08 12.26
CA LEU A 40 -4.28 -8.20 13.12
C LEU A 40 -5.17 -7.40 14.08
N LEU A 41 -6.28 -6.87 13.57
CA LEU A 41 -7.25 -6.07 14.32
C LEU A 41 -8.29 -6.92 15.05
N ALA A 42 -8.31 -8.26 14.91
CA ALA A 42 -9.24 -9.14 15.61
C ALA A 42 -9.10 -8.99 17.15
N SER A 43 -7.87 -8.82 17.62
CA SER A 43 -7.57 -8.54 19.03
C SER A 43 -8.23 -7.24 19.50
N MET A 44 -8.04 -6.16 18.75
CA MET A 44 -8.62 -4.84 19.00
C MET A 44 -10.15 -4.85 18.90
N GLN A 45 -10.71 -5.57 17.93
CA GLN A 45 -12.16 -5.76 17.79
C GLN A 45 -12.74 -6.50 18.99
N SER A 46 -12.09 -7.57 19.48
CA SER A 46 -12.58 -8.30 20.65
C SER A 46 -12.56 -7.45 21.93
N TRP A 47 -11.60 -6.54 22.05
CA TRP A 47 -11.52 -5.59 23.16
C TRP A 47 -12.63 -4.52 23.06
N LEU A 48 -12.82 -3.96 21.87
CA LEU A 48 -13.84 -2.94 21.62
C LEU A 48 -15.27 -3.51 21.71
N MET A 49 -15.48 -4.74 21.26
CA MET A 49 -16.75 -5.48 21.39
C MET A 49 -17.12 -5.71 22.86
N ARG A 50 -16.14 -6.04 23.73
CA ARG A 50 -16.36 -6.13 25.19
C ARG A 50 -16.77 -4.78 25.78
N LYS A 51 -16.13 -3.68 25.35
CA LYS A 51 -16.45 -2.33 25.80
C LYS A 51 -17.83 -1.83 25.33
N LEU A 52 -18.24 -2.24 24.12
CA LEU A 52 -19.52 -1.86 23.48
C LEU A 52 -20.67 -2.83 23.77
N ARG A 53 -20.60 -3.59 24.88
CA ARG A 53 -21.68 -4.51 25.33
C ARG A 53 -22.09 -5.54 24.26
N GLY A 54 -21.13 -6.06 23.50
CA GLY A 54 -21.39 -7.13 22.51
C GLY A 54 -21.91 -6.67 21.14
N ARG A 55 -21.98 -5.36 20.87
CA ARG A 55 -22.45 -4.83 19.57
C ARG A 55 -21.37 -4.97 18.47
N ALA A 56 -21.38 -6.11 17.78
CA ALA A 56 -20.44 -6.45 16.70
C ALA A 56 -20.37 -5.38 15.58
N ASN A 57 -21.51 -4.88 15.13
CA ASN A 57 -21.60 -3.95 13.99
C ASN A 57 -20.93 -2.60 14.30
N LEU A 58 -21.12 -2.07 15.52
CA LEU A 58 -20.51 -0.80 15.93
C LEU A 58 -19.00 -0.95 16.07
N SER A 59 -18.54 -2.06 16.67
CA SER A 59 -17.11 -2.32 16.81
C SER A 59 -16.41 -2.46 15.45
N ALA A 60 -17.00 -3.22 14.52
CA ALA A 60 -16.45 -3.40 13.17
C ALA A 60 -16.47 -2.08 12.38
N GLY A 61 -17.55 -1.30 12.48
CA GLY A 61 -17.66 0.00 11.82
C GLY A 61 -16.62 1.01 12.31
N ILE A 62 -16.44 1.14 13.63
CA ILE A 62 -15.44 2.04 14.22
C ILE A 62 -14.04 1.68 13.73
N ILE A 63 -13.69 0.39 13.76
CA ILE A 63 -12.38 -0.07 13.29
C ILE A 63 -12.20 0.21 11.80
N THR A 64 -13.22 -0.08 10.99
CA THR A 64 -13.17 0.13 9.53
C THR A 64 -13.00 1.61 9.17
N VAL A 65 -13.55 2.53 9.97
CA VAL A 65 -13.36 3.98 9.79
C VAL A 65 -12.00 4.44 10.33
N LEU A 66 -11.49 3.84 11.40
CA LEU A 66 -10.20 4.21 11.99
C LEU A 66 -9.02 3.82 11.09
N VAL A 67 -9.09 2.64 10.46
CA VAL A 67 -8.06 2.08 9.57
C VAL A 67 -7.63 3.07 8.47
N PRO A 68 -8.53 3.67 7.67
CA PRO A 68 -8.14 4.65 6.66
C PRO A 68 -7.53 5.91 7.25
N VAL A 69 -7.98 6.38 8.41
CA VAL A 69 -7.35 7.53 9.08
C VAL A 69 -5.90 7.20 9.46
N LEU A 70 -5.68 6.00 10.00
CA LEU A 70 -4.36 5.54 10.44
C LEU A 70 -3.40 5.27 9.28
N LEU A 71 -3.89 4.77 8.15
CA LEU A 71 -3.09 4.45 6.95
C LEU A 71 -2.92 5.64 6.01
N ALA A 72 -4.02 6.27 5.62
CA ALA A 72 -4.00 7.37 4.66
C ALA A 72 -3.52 8.68 5.28
N GLY A 73 -3.79 8.91 6.58
CA GLY A 73 -3.37 10.13 7.27
C GLY A 73 -1.87 10.41 7.16
N PRO A 74 -0.99 9.48 7.60
CA PRO A 74 0.45 9.63 7.47
C PRO A 74 0.91 9.72 6.01
N LEU A 75 0.35 8.89 5.13
CA LEU A 75 0.74 8.89 3.72
C LEU A 75 0.47 10.22 3.04
N LEU A 76 -0.69 10.83 3.31
CA LEU A 76 -1.07 12.12 2.78
C LEU A 76 -0.25 13.25 3.39
N SER A 77 0.08 13.19 4.67
CA SER A 77 0.92 14.20 5.32
C SER A 77 2.36 14.17 4.80
N PHE A 78 2.96 12.98 4.69
CA PHE A 78 4.28 12.82 4.08
C PHE A 78 4.27 13.21 2.60
N GLY A 79 3.24 12.79 1.86
CA GLY A 79 3.08 13.15 0.45
C GLY A 79 2.97 14.66 0.23
N ALA A 80 2.18 15.35 1.04
CA ALA A 80 2.06 16.81 0.99
C ALA A 80 3.36 17.51 1.37
N ALA A 81 4.04 17.06 2.43
CA ALA A 81 5.33 17.61 2.84
C ALA A 81 6.39 17.45 1.73
N PHE A 82 6.44 16.29 1.09
CA PHE A 82 7.36 16.02 -0.02
C PHE A 82 7.03 16.83 -1.27
N ALA A 83 5.74 16.94 -1.63
CA ALA A 83 5.30 17.78 -2.75
C ALA A 83 5.67 19.26 -2.54
N ASN A 84 5.52 19.76 -1.30
CA ASN A 84 5.94 21.11 -0.94
C ASN A 84 7.46 21.29 -1.07
N GLN A 85 8.27 20.31 -0.65
CA GLN A 85 9.73 20.36 -0.82
C GLN A 85 10.16 20.37 -2.28
N ILE A 86 9.53 19.54 -3.14
CA ILE A 86 9.81 19.54 -4.58
C ILE A 86 9.43 20.89 -5.20
N THR A 87 8.28 21.44 -4.82
CA THR A 87 7.82 22.73 -5.33
C THR A 87 8.75 23.86 -4.90
N ASP A 88 9.21 23.88 -3.64
CA ASP A 88 10.16 24.87 -3.13
C ASP A 88 11.54 24.73 -3.80
N LEU A 89 12.00 23.51 -4.06
CA LEU A 89 13.23 23.29 -4.82
C LEU A 89 13.09 23.78 -6.27
N ALA A 90 11.96 23.50 -6.92
CA ALA A 90 11.69 23.94 -8.28
C ALA A 90 11.60 25.47 -8.38
N THR A 91 10.94 26.14 -7.43
CA THR A 91 10.86 27.62 -7.39
C THR A 91 12.22 28.23 -7.10
N ARG A 92 13.01 27.67 -6.17
CA ARG A 92 14.39 28.13 -5.91
C ARG A 92 15.29 28.00 -7.14
N LEU A 93 15.19 26.91 -7.89
CA LEU A 93 15.93 26.74 -9.15
C LEU A 93 15.46 27.68 -10.27
N GLN A 94 14.19 28.10 -10.26
CA GLN A 94 13.66 29.07 -11.23
C GLN A 94 14.00 30.53 -10.86
N GLN A 95 13.97 30.89 -9.57
CA GLN A 95 14.24 32.24 -9.07
C GLN A 95 15.73 32.52 -8.90
N HIS A 96 16.48 31.50 -8.51
CA HIS A 96 17.93 31.44 -8.60
C HIS A 96 18.25 30.35 -9.62
N PRO A 97 18.19 30.63 -10.93
CA PRO A 97 18.93 29.81 -11.87
C PRO A 97 20.33 29.72 -11.27
N LEU A 98 20.88 28.50 -11.22
CA LEU A 98 22.25 28.26 -10.79
C LEU A 98 23.17 28.99 -11.78
N ARG A 99 23.21 30.33 -11.70
CA ARG A 99 24.43 31.07 -11.83
C ARG A 99 25.30 30.35 -10.85
N LEU A 100 26.13 29.46 -11.38
CA LEU A 100 27.34 28.96 -10.75
C LEU A 100 28.13 30.23 -10.42
N ASN A 101 27.67 30.90 -9.36
CA ASN A 101 28.25 32.12 -8.90
C ASN A 101 29.63 31.65 -8.51
N THR A 102 30.60 32.25 -9.17
CA THR A 102 32.03 32.15 -8.90
C THR A 102 32.34 32.26 -7.39
N SER A 103 31.40 32.72 -6.56
CA SER A 103 31.45 32.71 -5.09
C SER A 103 31.28 31.36 -4.40
N LEU A 104 30.53 30.38 -4.93
CA LEU A 104 30.50 29.02 -4.36
C LEU A 104 31.83 28.31 -4.60
N LEU A 105 32.43 28.51 -5.78
CA LEU A 105 33.79 28.07 -6.06
C LEU A 105 34.83 28.73 -5.14
N ALA A 106 34.69 30.04 -4.86
CA ALA A 106 35.56 30.76 -3.93
C ALA A 106 35.41 30.33 -2.46
N GLN A 107 34.24 29.82 -2.05
CA GLN A 107 34.05 29.24 -0.70
C GLN A 107 34.57 27.80 -0.60
N LEU A 108 34.54 27.04 -1.71
CA LEU A 108 35.15 25.71 -1.78
C LEU A 108 36.70 25.75 -1.82
N GLU A 109 37.31 26.88 -2.21
CA GLU A 109 38.77 27.11 -2.18
C GLU A 109 39.37 27.19 -0.77
N GLN A 110 38.56 27.38 0.29
CA GLN A 110 39.08 27.40 1.66
C GLN A 110 39.31 26.01 2.26
N ASN A 111 38.92 24.93 1.57
CA ASN A 111 39.11 23.57 2.05
C ASN A 111 40.18 22.85 1.18
N PRO A 112 41.39 22.58 1.71
CA PRO A 112 42.54 22.13 0.93
C PRO A 112 42.36 20.75 0.26
N PHE A 113 41.35 19.96 0.63
CA PHE A 113 41.00 18.71 -0.05
C PHE A 113 40.19 18.92 -1.35
N ILE A 114 39.55 20.08 -1.54
CA ILE A 114 38.63 20.36 -2.66
C ILE A 114 39.26 21.32 -3.68
N GLY A 115 40.35 22.01 -3.35
CA GLY A 115 41.03 22.98 -4.21
C GLY A 115 41.45 22.45 -5.59
N ASN A 116 42.02 21.23 -5.65
CA ASN A 116 42.40 20.61 -6.94
C ASN A 116 41.17 20.20 -7.79
N LEU A 117 40.08 19.79 -7.13
CA LEU A 117 38.82 19.48 -7.79
C LEU A 117 38.15 20.75 -8.32
N ALA A 118 38.24 21.86 -7.59
CA ALA A 118 37.71 23.16 -7.98
C ALA A 118 38.46 23.78 -9.17
N GLU A 119 39.79 23.66 -9.23
CA GLU A 119 40.58 24.10 -10.39
C GLU A 119 40.38 23.23 -11.62
N TRP A 120 40.31 21.90 -11.45
CA TRP A 120 40.00 20.97 -12.55
C TRP A 120 38.57 21.21 -13.08
N LEU A 121 37.60 21.46 -12.20
CA LEU A 121 36.25 21.89 -12.56
C LEU A 121 36.28 23.25 -13.29
N ARG A 122 37.01 24.25 -12.81
CA ARG A 122 37.02 25.60 -13.40
C ARG A 122 37.56 25.60 -14.84
N ASN A 123 38.65 24.87 -15.09
CA ASN A 123 39.25 24.80 -16.41
C ASN A 123 38.44 23.94 -17.40
N ASN A 124 37.65 22.98 -16.91
CA ASN A 124 36.82 22.12 -17.75
C ASN A 124 35.36 22.58 -17.87
N LEU A 125 34.83 23.37 -16.93
CA LEU A 125 33.42 23.82 -16.87
C LEU A 125 33.17 25.24 -17.38
N ALA A 126 34.20 26.10 -17.52
CA ALA A 126 34.02 27.47 -18.01
C ALA A 126 33.46 27.52 -19.45
N ALA A 127 33.61 26.45 -20.23
CA ALA A 127 32.99 26.28 -21.55
C ALA A 127 31.62 25.56 -21.50
N THR A 128 31.19 25.06 -20.33
CA THR A 128 30.10 24.08 -20.16
C THR A 128 28.95 24.58 -19.30
N THR A 129 29.07 25.71 -18.60
CA THR A 129 28.00 26.26 -17.74
C THR A 129 26.69 26.50 -18.50
N ALA A 130 26.75 27.01 -19.73
CA ALA A 130 25.57 27.17 -20.60
C ALA A 130 24.99 25.82 -21.07
N GLN A 131 25.83 24.80 -21.26
CA GLN A 131 25.38 23.44 -21.59
C GLN A 131 24.75 22.74 -20.39
N ILE A 132 25.24 22.98 -19.17
CA ILE A 132 24.71 22.42 -17.93
C ILE A 132 23.37 23.06 -17.57
N GLU A 133 23.24 24.39 -17.71
CA GLU A 133 21.95 25.06 -17.58
C GLU A 133 20.95 24.54 -18.63
N GLY A 134 21.39 24.38 -19.89
CA GLY A 134 20.57 23.79 -20.94
C GLY A 134 20.13 22.35 -20.64
N TRP A 135 21.02 21.52 -20.07
CA TRP A 135 20.73 20.13 -19.68
C TRP A 135 19.80 20.05 -18.46
N LEU A 136 19.94 20.97 -17.49
CA LEU A 136 19.04 21.08 -16.35
C LEU A 136 17.65 21.55 -16.77
N VAL A 137 17.56 22.58 -17.63
CA VAL A 137 16.28 23.13 -18.12
C VAL A 137 15.57 22.12 -19.02
N SER A 138 16.30 21.46 -19.93
CA SER A 138 15.72 20.40 -20.76
C SER A 138 15.33 19.17 -19.94
N GLY A 139 16.14 18.75 -18.97
CA GLY A 139 15.78 17.68 -18.02
C GLY A 139 14.54 18.03 -17.20
N ALA A 140 14.45 19.26 -16.69
CA ALA A 140 13.27 19.75 -15.98
C ALA A 140 12.03 19.82 -16.89
N GLN A 141 12.16 20.29 -18.14
CA GLN A 141 11.07 20.29 -19.11
C GLN A 141 10.63 18.88 -19.51
N MET A 142 11.57 17.93 -19.64
CA MET A 142 11.27 16.54 -19.97
C MET A 142 10.55 15.84 -18.81
N LEU A 143 10.95 16.14 -17.56
CA LEU A 143 10.25 15.70 -16.36
C LEU A 143 8.85 16.34 -16.28
N LEU A 144 8.73 17.65 -16.49
CA LEU A 144 7.44 18.35 -16.49
C LEU A 144 6.51 17.84 -17.60
N GLN A 145 7.01 17.63 -18.82
CA GLN A 145 6.24 17.02 -19.90
C GLN A 145 5.86 15.58 -19.60
N SER A 146 6.76 14.79 -18.98
CA SER A 146 6.46 13.43 -18.55
C SER A 146 5.40 13.40 -17.46
N LEU A 147 5.42 14.36 -16.51
CA LEU A 147 4.41 14.52 -15.48
C LEU A 147 3.07 14.95 -16.08
N VAL A 148 3.06 15.87 -17.04
CA VAL A 148 1.85 16.33 -17.73
C VAL A 148 1.25 15.21 -18.58
N THR A 149 2.05 14.46 -19.35
CA THR A 149 1.56 13.34 -20.17
C THR A 149 1.16 12.12 -19.35
N ARG A 150 1.83 11.85 -18.22
CA ARG A 150 1.45 10.78 -17.27
C ARG A 150 0.43 11.20 -16.23
N SER A 151 0.02 12.47 -16.19
CA SER A 151 -0.97 12.98 -15.22
C SER A 151 -2.29 12.21 -15.29
N GLY A 152 -2.78 11.91 -16.49
CA GLY A 152 -3.99 11.10 -16.69
C GLY A 152 -3.84 9.65 -16.20
N TYR A 153 -2.68 9.03 -16.43
CA TYR A 153 -2.38 7.69 -15.92
C TYR A 153 -2.25 7.67 -14.39
N PHE A 154 -1.67 8.71 -13.79
CA PHE A 154 -1.58 8.86 -12.34
C PHE A 154 -2.96 8.98 -11.70
N VAL A 155 -3.85 9.81 -12.25
CA VAL A 155 -5.23 9.94 -11.77
C VAL A 155 -5.98 8.61 -11.90
N LEU A 156 -5.87 7.93 -13.04
CA LEU A 156 -6.53 6.64 -13.24
C LEU A 156 -6.00 5.56 -12.28
N SER A 157 -4.69 5.53 -12.05
CA SER A 157 -4.04 4.62 -11.12
C SER A 157 -4.41 4.93 -9.66
N ALA A 158 -4.52 6.21 -9.31
CA ALA A 158 -4.96 6.66 -7.99
C ALA A 158 -6.43 6.29 -7.74
N LEU A 159 -7.30 6.46 -8.74
CA LEU A 159 -8.69 6.01 -8.68
C LEU A 159 -8.79 4.48 -8.55
N GLY A 160 -8.01 3.73 -9.33
CA GLY A 160 -7.94 2.27 -9.21
C GLY A 160 -7.49 1.83 -7.82
N THR A 161 -6.44 2.47 -7.29
CA THR A 161 -5.96 2.25 -5.92
C THR A 161 -7.02 2.59 -4.89
N PHE A 162 -7.74 3.70 -5.06
CA PHE A 162 -8.81 4.12 -4.16
C PHE A 162 -9.98 3.14 -4.14
N VAL A 163 -10.41 2.66 -5.31
CA VAL A 163 -11.46 1.62 -5.42
C VAL A 163 -10.99 0.32 -4.78
N HIS A 164 -9.75 -0.09 -5.04
CA HIS A 164 -9.17 -1.30 -4.43
C HIS A 164 -9.10 -1.19 -2.90
N PHE A 165 -8.70 -0.01 -2.40
CA PHE A 165 -8.66 0.30 -0.98
C PHE A 165 -10.05 0.31 -0.35
N LEU A 166 -11.05 0.90 -1.01
CA LEU A 166 -12.44 0.89 -0.54
C LEU A 166 -13.01 -0.54 -0.50
N MET A 167 -12.69 -1.36 -1.51
CA MET A 167 -13.08 -2.77 -1.54
C MET A 167 -12.41 -3.55 -0.40
N MET A 168 -11.14 -3.29 -0.13
CA MET A 168 -10.42 -3.88 1.01
C MET A 168 -11.09 -3.51 2.33
N LEU A 169 -11.47 -2.24 2.54
CA LEU A 169 -12.19 -1.80 3.74
C LEU A 169 -13.57 -2.45 3.87
N PHE A 170 -14.29 -2.57 2.75
CA PHE A 170 -15.58 -3.26 2.71
C PHE A 170 -15.44 -4.73 3.12
N LEU A 171 -14.47 -5.44 2.55
CA LEU A 171 -14.17 -6.83 2.91
C LEU A 171 -13.74 -6.93 4.37
N LEU A 172 -12.85 -6.05 4.83
CA LEU A 172 -12.42 -5.95 6.21
C LEU A 172 -13.61 -5.82 7.16
N PHE A 173 -14.55 -4.92 6.88
CA PHE A 173 -15.77 -4.77 7.68
C PHE A 173 -16.56 -6.07 7.79
N PHE A 174 -16.79 -6.75 6.67
CA PHE A 174 -17.52 -8.04 6.66
C PHE A 174 -16.74 -9.15 7.37
N LEU A 175 -15.41 -9.20 7.22
CA LEU A 175 -14.56 -10.18 7.89
C LEU A 175 -14.53 -9.95 9.40
N LEU A 176 -14.44 -8.70 9.87
CA LEU A 176 -14.57 -8.40 11.29
C LEU A 176 -15.97 -8.75 11.80
N ARG A 177 -17.03 -8.34 11.10
CA ARG A 177 -18.41 -8.53 11.55
C ARG A 177 -18.84 -10.00 11.58
N ASP A 178 -18.65 -10.69 10.46
CA ASP A 178 -19.24 -12.01 10.20
C ASP A 178 -18.19 -13.13 10.06
N GLY A 179 -16.89 -12.82 10.14
CA GLY A 179 -15.82 -13.78 9.88
C GLY A 179 -15.93 -15.07 10.69
N ARG A 180 -16.36 -15.01 11.96
CA ARG A 180 -16.61 -16.22 12.77
C ARG A 180 -17.74 -17.07 12.21
N GLN A 181 -18.86 -16.46 11.82
CA GLN A 181 -20.00 -17.20 11.24
C GLN A 181 -19.66 -17.77 9.85
N MET A 182 -18.91 -17.02 9.05
CA MET A 182 -18.42 -17.45 7.74
C MET A 182 -17.47 -18.64 7.89
N LEU A 183 -16.52 -18.56 8.83
CA LEU A 183 -15.60 -19.65 9.14
C LEU A 183 -16.35 -20.88 9.62
N ASP A 184 -17.30 -20.75 10.56
CA ASP A 184 -18.09 -21.88 11.05
C ASP A 184 -18.92 -22.56 9.95
N ARG A 185 -19.41 -21.80 8.96
CA ARG A 185 -20.11 -22.36 7.79
C ARG A 185 -19.15 -23.07 6.85
N ALA A 186 -18.01 -22.46 6.52
CA ALA A 186 -16.99 -23.05 5.66
C ALA A 186 -16.43 -24.35 6.28
N VAL A 187 -16.13 -24.32 7.57
CA VAL A 187 -15.66 -25.46 8.34
C VAL A 187 -16.70 -26.58 8.30
N ARG A 188 -18.00 -26.31 8.49
CA ARG A 188 -19.05 -27.34 8.45
C ARG A 188 -19.11 -28.15 7.15
N LEU A 189 -18.68 -27.59 6.02
CA LEU A 189 -18.65 -28.29 4.74
C LEU A 189 -17.54 -29.36 4.65
N VAL A 190 -16.53 -29.29 5.51
CA VAL A 190 -15.44 -30.28 5.55
C VAL A 190 -15.92 -31.55 6.30
N PRO A 191 -16.00 -32.70 5.61
CA PRO A 191 -16.39 -33.97 6.23
C PRO A 191 -15.20 -34.53 7.03
N MET A 192 -15.03 -34.05 8.25
CA MET A 192 -13.98 -34.47 9.18
C MET A 192 -14.53 -34.61 10.59
N GLU A 193 -13.87 -35.45 11.39
CA GLU A 193 -14.19 -35.67 12.79
C GLU A 193 -14.08 -34.35 13.60
N PRO A 194 -15.06 -34.02 14.48
CA PRO A 194 -15.13 -32.71 15.13
C PRO A 194 -13.90 -32.35 15.97
N GLN A 195 -13.25 -33.35 16.57
CA GLN A 195 -12.07 -33.18 17.43
C GLN A 195 -10.84 -32.79 16.60
N ARG A 196 -10.50 -33.58 15.56
CA ARG A 196 -9.40 -33.27 14.63
C ARG A 196 -9.59 -31.92 13.94
N LYS A 197 -10.84 -31.60 13.58
CA LYS A 197 -11.19 -30.33 12.94
C LYS A 197 -10.86 -29.12 13.82
N ARG A 198 -11.19 -29.17 15.11
CA ARG A 198 -10.84 -28.09 16.06
C ARG A 198 -9.34 -27.97 16.26
N GLU A 199 -8.63 -29.09 16.33
CA GLU A 199 -7.18 -29.11 16.52
C GLU A 199 -6.44 -28.50 15.30
N LEU A 200 -6.85 -28.86 14.09
CA LEU A 200 -6.34 -28.27 12.85
C LEU A 200 -6.62 -26.76 12.77
N LEU A 201 -7.84 -26.33 13.07
CA LEU A 201 -8.19 -24.90 13.06
C LEU A 201 -7.37 -24.11 14.08
N LYS A 202 -7.12 -24.69 15.26
CA LYS A 202 -6.28 -24.08 16.28
C LYS A 202 -4.83 -23.98 15.80
N LEU A 203 -4.27 -25.04 15.23
CA LEU A 203 -2.90 -25.05 14.69
C LEU A 203 -2.70 -24.01 13.58
N VAL A 204 -3.62 -23.95 12.62
CA VAL A 204 -3.58 -22.96 11.52
C VAL A 204 -3.72 -21.54 12.08
N GLY A 205 -4.64 -21.34 13.03
CA GLY A 205 -4.80 -20.06 13.71
C GLY A 205 -3.52 -19.63 14.43
N ASP A 206 -2.95 -20.48 15.27
CA ASP A 206 -1.76 -20.16 16.06
C ASP A 206 -0.53 -19.89 15.18
N THR A 207 -0.36 -20.66 14.09
CA THR A 207 0.73 -20.46 13.12
C THR A 207 0.56 -19.15 12.36
N THR A 208 -0.65 -18.88 11.85
CA THR A 208 -0.95 -17.62 11.12
C THR A 208 -0.73 -16.42 12.03
N ARG A 209 -1.14 -16.54 13.30
CA ARG A 209 -0.90 -15.52 14.32
C ARG A 209 0.59 -15.26 14.51
N ALA A 210 1.38 -16.32 14.72
CA ALA A 210 2.82 -16.19 14.91
C ALA A 210 3.50 -15.48 13.73
N VAL A 211 3.15 -15.84 12.48
CA VAL A 211 3.70 -15.21 11.27
C VAL A 211 3.31 -13.73 11.19
N VAL A 212 2.02 -13.41 11.32
CA VAL A 212 1.55 -12.02 11.20
C VAL A 212 2.15 -11.13 12.29
N TYR A 213 2.20 -11.60 13.54
CA TYR A 213 2.84 -10.84 14.62
C TYR A 213 4.35 -10.74 14.42
N GLY A 214 5.00 -11.78 13.87
CA GLY A 214 6.43 -11.75 13.53
C GLY A 214 6.78 -10.71 12.47
N GLU A 215 6.02 -10.65 11.38
CA GLU A 215 6.17 -9.65 10.33
C GLU A 215 5.98 -8.22 10.87
N VAL A 216 4.94 -7.99 11.68
CA VAL A 216 4.68 -6.67 12.27
C VAL A 216 5.78 -6.26 13.26
N LEU A 217 6.29 -7.20 14.05
CA LEU A 217 7.39 -6.92 15.00
C LEU A 217 8.70 -6.60 14.28
N THR A 218 8.93 -7.20 13.10
CA THR A 218 10.12 -6.95 12.28
C THR A 218 10.04 -5.59 11.56
N ALA A 219 8.82 -5.13 11.26
CA ALA A 219 8.59 -3.85 10.59
C ALA A 219 8.62 -2.63 11.52
N LEU A 220 8.57 -2.84 12.83
CA LEU A 220 8.60 -1.81 13.89
C LEU A 220 10.03 -1.48 14.30
#